data_AF-A0A095A5Z8-F1
#
_entry.id   AF-A0A095A5Z8-F1
#
_cell.length_a   1.000
_cell.length_b   1.000
_cell.length_c   1.000
_cell.angle_alpha   90.00
_cell.angle_beta   90.00
_cell.angle_gamma   90.00
#
_symmetry.space_group_name_H-M   'P 1'
#
loop_
_entity.id
_entity.type
_entity.pdbx_description
1 polymer ?
#
loop_
_entity_poly.entity_id
_entity_poly.type
_entity_poly.pdbx_seq_one_letter_code
_entity_poly.pdbx_strand_id
1 'polypeptide(L)'
;VGRKLTEVYPHLENDVKNRLERLHTRWEELVDLVQHIVNVVSQDNREKLMKEAIHKTATWLNVMNVQLEKPDSKLPVDQIDMTTLQTQIKEHNKRIKDYMDRKAVINVLKSQVNDPNFSQNKEFAPIVNDLERKLLALDEPLNQKLTNLQHLETSTQHFVELTVEGAWIREKSQQVENLSKTLELDPQKDYQIGQRLMVIHRLERQLKSHILEANNRRPRVKALCKKVIFCSGKNERLYLQ
;
A
#
# COMPACT_ATOMS: atom_id res chain seq x y z
N VAL A 1 -63.52 -23.44 -11.02
CA VAL A 1 -64.04 -23.89 -12.34
C VAL A 1 -64.56 -25.32 -12.26
N GLY A 2 -63.78 -26.30 -11.76
CA GLY A 2 -64.25 -27.68 -11.59
C GLY A 2 -65.56 -27.85 -10.82
N ARG A 3 -65.69 -27.22 -9.65
CA ARG A 3 -66.94 -27.22 -8.84
C ARG A 3 -68.18 -26.73 -9.60
N LYS A 4 -68.04 -25.69 -10.42
CA LYS A 4 -69.15 -25.15 -11.24
C LYS A 4 -69.52 -26.10 -12.39
N LEU A 5 -68.58 -26.92 -12.86
CA LEU A 5 -68.84 -27.87 -13.95
C LEU A 5 -69.65 -29.08 -13.45
N THR A 6 -69.37 -29.53 -12.24
CA THR A 6 -70.08 -30.65 -11.59
C THR A 6 -71.46 -30.25 -11.07
N GLU A 7 -71.67 -28.97 -10.75
CA GLU A 7 -73.00 -28.40 -10.45
C GLU A 7 -73.93 -28.39 -11.67
N VAL A 8 -73.40 -28.17 -12.88
CA VAL A 8 -74.19 -28.12 -14.13
C VAL A 8 -74.31 -29.49 -14.80
N TYR A 9 -73.29 -30.35 -14.66
CA TYR A 9 -73.26 -31.70 -15.25
C TYR A 9 -72.81 -32.75 -14.21
N PRO A 10 -73.74 -33.26 -13.37
CA PRO A 10 -73.40 -34.16 -12.26
C PRO A 10 -72.76 -35.49 -12.69
N HIS A 11 -73.13 -36.00 -13.88
CA HIS A 11 -72.57 -37.25 -14.42
C HIS A 11 -71.06 -37.17 -14.73
N LEU A 12 -70.50 -35.96 -14.84
CA LEU A 12 -69.06 -35.73 -15.06
C LEU A 12 -68.27 -35.58 -13.76
N GLU A 13 -68.91 -35.65 -12.60
CA GLU A 13 -68.28 -35.38 -11.30
C GLU A 13 -67.02 -36.22 -11.05
N ASN A 14 -67.10 -37.52 -11.33
CA ASN A 14 -65.99 -38.44 -11.11
C ASN A 14 -64.82 -38.14 -12.08
N ASP A 15 -65.12 -37.80 -13.33
CA ASP A 15 -64.12 -37.44 -14.33
C ASP A 15 -63.44 -36.10 -14.04
N VAL A 16 -64.22 -35.10 -13.61
CA VAL A 16 -63.70 -33.79 -13.21
C VAL A 16 -62.82 -33.92 -11.97
N LYS A 17 -63.24 -34.69 -10.97
CA LYS A 17 -62.47 -34.98 -9.75
C LYS A 17 -61.14 -35.66 -10.08
N ASN A 18 -61.18 -36.75 -10.83
CA ASN A 18 -59.98 -37.50 -11.24
C ASN A 18 -58.99 -36.63 -12.04
N ARG A 19 -59.50 -35.75 -12.92
CA ARG A 19 -58.65 -34.83 -13.69
C ARG A 19 -58.03 -33.75 -12.81
N LEU A 20 -58.78 -33.20 -11.85
CA LEU A 20 -58.27 -32.21 -10.90
C LEU A 20 -57.23 -32.80 -9.96
N GLU A 21 -57.45 -34.00 -9.44
CA GLU A 21 -56.47 -34.71 -8.60
C GLU A 21 -55.19 -34.97 -9.38
N ARG A 22 -55.27 -35.49 -10.62
CA ARG A 22 -54.08 -35.66 -11.48
C ARG A 22 -53.38 -34.34 -11.79
N LEU A 23 -54.12 -33.25 -12.02
CA LEU A 23 -53.54 -31.93 -12.25
C LEU A 23 -52.81 -31.44 -10.99
N HIS A 24 -53.40 -31.63 -9.82
CA HIS A 24 -52.81 -31.24 -8.54
C HIS A 24 -51.55 -32.04 -8.25
N THR A 25 -51.56 -33.37 -8.42
CA THR A 25 -50.37 -34.21 -8.25
C THR A 25 -49.24 -33.76 -9.19
N ARG A 26 -49.53 -33.53 -10.47
CA ARG A 26 -48.53 -33.03 -11.44
C ARG A 26 -48.00 -31.64 -11.09
N TRP A 27 -48.83 -30.79 -10.48
CA TRP A 27 -48.42 -29.47 -10.02
C TRP A 27 -47.45 -29.57 -8.84
N GLU A 28 -47.75 -30.40 -7.84
CA GLU A 28 -46.83 -30.64 -6.72
C GLU A 28 -45.52 -31.27 -7.20
N GLU A 29 -45.57 -32.27 -8.09
CA GLU A 29 -44.38 -32.86 -8.72
C GLU A 29 -43.51 -31.82 -9.46
N LEU A 30 -44.14 -30.86 -10.13
CA LEU A 30 -43.44 -29.77 -10.80
C LEU A 30 -42.79 -28.83 -9.79
N VAL A 31 -43.48 -28.45 -8.72
CA VAL A 31 -42.94 -27.60 -7.65
C VAL A 31 -41.74 -28.27 -6.99
N ASP A 32 -41.85 -29.54 -6.64
CA ASP A 32 -40.77 -30.33 -6.05
C ASP A 32 -39.56 -30.43 -7.00
N LEU A 33 -39.80 -30.68 -8.29
CA LEU A 33 -38.73 -30.73 -9.29
C LEU A 33 -38.02 -29.38 -9.43
N VAL A 34 -38.76 -28.27 -9.48
CA VAL A 34 -38.20 -26.93 -9.56
C VAL A 34 -37.37 -26.62 -8.32
N GLN A 35 -37.89 -26.91 -7.12
CA GLN A 35 -37.15 -26.68 -5.88
C GLN A 35 -35.88 -27.53 -5.81
N HIS A 36 -35.94 -28.79 -6.25
CA HIS A 36 -34.78 -29.66 -6.33
C HIS A 36 -33.71 -29.11 -7.28
N ILE A 37 -34.10 -28.71 -8.50
CA ILE A 37 -33.17 -28.14 -9.49
C ILE A 37 -32.55 -26.85 -8.97
N VAL A 38 -33.34 -25.95 -8.37
CA VAL A 38 -32.83 -24.70 -7.76
C VAL A 38 -31.78 -25.02 -6.69
N ASN A 39 -32.04 -25.98 -5.82
CA ASN A 39 -31.10 -26.38 -4.77
C ASN A 39 -29.80 -26.95 -5.38
N VAL A 40 -29.89 -27.86 -6.36
CA VAL A 40 -28.74 -28.45 -7.04
C VAL A 40 -27.88 -27.39 -7.74
N VAL A 41 -28.51 -26.48 -8.51
CA VAL A 41 -27.80 -25.40 -9.21
C VAL A 41 -27.15 -24.45 -8.20
N SER A 42 -27.82 -24.12 -7.10
CA SER A 42 -27.25 -23.25 -6.06
C SER A 42 -26.02 -23.87 -5.39
N GLN A 43 -26.04 -25.19 -5.14
CA GLN A 43 -24.92 -25.91 -4.54
C GLN A 43 -23.73 -26.01 -5.50
N ASP A 44 -23.97 -26.39 -6.77
CA ASP A 44 -22.91 -26.46 -7.79
C ASP A 44 -22.25 -25.09 -8.03
N ASN A 45 -23.05 -24.02 -8.08
CA ASN A 45 -22.52 -22.67 -8.21
C ASN A 45 -21.68 -22.25 -6.98
N ARG A 46 -22.14 -22.59 -5.77
CA ARG A 46 -21.41 -22.31 -4.53
C ARG A 46 -20.08 -23.05 -4.49
N GLU A 47 -20.05 -24.32 -4.89
CA GLU A 47 -18.83 -25.12 -5.01
C GLU A 47 -17.84 -24.51 -6.00
N LYS A 48 -18.31 -24.14 -7.20
CA LYS A 48 -17.46 -23.50 -8.23
C LYS A 48 -16.83 -22.21 -7.74
N LEU A 49 -17.63 -21.34 -7.13
CA LEU A 49 -17.16 -20.08 -6.55
C LEU A 49 -16.12 -20.33 -5.44
N MET A 50 -16.34 -21.36 -4.61
CA MET A 50 -15.41 -21.71 -3.54
C MET A 50 -14.07 -22.21 -4.09
N LYS A 51 -14.10 -23.12 -5.07
CA LYS A 51 -12.89 -23.61 -5.76
C LYS A 51 -12.12 -22.47 -6.41
N GLU A 52 -12.81 -21.56 -7.09
CA GLU A 52 -12.20 -20.40 -7.72
C GLU A 52 -11.54 -19.45 -6.69
N ALA A 53 -12.25 -19.13 -5.59
CA ALA A 53 -11.74 -18.26 -4.54
C ALA A 53 -10.51 -18.87 -3.83
N ILE A 54 -10.55 -20.17 -3.55
CA ILE A 54 -9.44 -20.94 -2.99
C ILE A 54 -8.24 -20.90 -3.93
N HIS A 55 -8.45 -21.21 -5.21
CA HIS A 55 -7.38 -21.21 -6.20
C HIS A 55 -6.73 -19.83 -6.37
N LYS A 56 -7.53 -18.76 -6.47
CA LYS A 56 -7.03 -17.39 -6.55
C LYS A 56 -6.24 -16.98 -5.30
N THR A 57 -6.71 -17.38 -4.12
CA THR A 57 -6.05 -17.07 -2.84
C THR A 57 -4.73 -17.83 -2.70
N ALA A 58 -4.73 -19.12 -3.03
CA ALA A 58 -3.52 -19.96 -3.00
C ALA A 58 -2.45 -19.47 -3.99
N THR A 59 -2.86 -19.14 -5.22
CA THR A 59 -1.95 -18.60 -6.24
C THR A 59 -1.33 -17.28 -5.79
N TRP A 60 -2.14 -16.37 -5.22
CA TRP A 60 -1.65 -15.11 -4.69
C TRP A 60 -0.68 -15.32 -3.51
N LEU A 61 -0.98 -16.23 -2.57
CA LEU A 61 -0.10 -16.57 -1.45
C LEU A 61 1.27 -17.05 -1.93
N ASN A 62 1.31 -17.92 -2.95
CA ASN A 62 2.56 -18.42 -3.51
C ASN A 62 3.41 -17.28 -4.10
N VAL A 63 2.80 -16.36 -4.84
CA VAL A 63 3.49 -15.18 -5.38
C VAL A 63 4.01 -14.30 -4.24
N MET A 64 3.21 -14.08 -3.20
CA MET A 64 3.58 -13.23 -2.06
C MET A 64 4.72 -13.80 -1.23
N ASN A 65 4.74 -15.10 -0.97
CA ASN A 65 5.84 -15.75 -0.26
C ASN A 65 7.18 -15.52 -1.00
N VAL A 66 7.20 -15.73 -2.31
CA VAL A 66 8.39 -15.49 -3.15
C VAL A 66 8.80 -14.01 -3.13
N GLN A 67 7.85 -13.08 -3.10
CA GLN A 67 8.16 -11.65 -3.07
C GLN A 67 8.65 -11.15 -1.71
N LEU A 68 8.21 -11.76 -0.62
CA LEU A 68 8.65 -11.43 0.74
C LEU A 68 10.02 -12.03 1.08
N GLU A 69 10.35 -13.18 0.49
CA GLU A 69 11.69 -13.77 0.61
C GLU A 69 12.78 -12.96 -0.12
N LYS A 70 12.41 -12.13 -1.09
CA LYS A 70 13.36 -11.24 -1.75
C LYS A 70 13.89 -10.22 -0.74
N PRO A 71 15.21 -10.21 -0.46
CA PRO A 71 15.78 -9.22 0.44
C PRO A 71 15.52 -7.82 -0.13
N ASP A 72 15.11 -6.89 0.73
CA ASP A 72 15.11 -5.48 0.38
C ASP A 72 16.55 -5.11 -0.01
N SER A 73 16.71 -4.35 -1.11
CA SER A 73 18.03 -4.14 -1.70
C SER A 73 19.00 -3.63 -0.64
N LYS A 74 20.12 -4.34 -0.43
CA LYS A 74 21.18 -3.97 0.53
C LYS A 74 21.98 -2.74 0.10
N LEU A 75 21.43 -1.95 -0.83
CA LEU A 75 22.11 -0.76 -1.34
C LEU A 75 22.25 0.26 -0.21
N PRO A 76 23.41 0.92 -0.09
CA PRO A 76 23.59 2.06 0.80
C PRO A 76 22.52 3.14 0.53
N VAL A 77 22.02 3.79 1.59
CA VAL A 77 20.91 4.78 1.55
C VAL A 77 21.18 5.92 0.54
N ASP A 78 22.43 6.28 0.34
CA ASP A 78 22.93 7.30 -0.60
C ASP A 78 22.86 6.88 -2.08
N GLN A 79 22.64 5.59 -2.36
CA GLN A 79 22.49 5.04 -3.72
C GLN A 79 21.05 4.68 -4.06
N ILE A 80 20.12 4.84 -3.10
CA ILE A 80 18.71 4.54 -3.30
C ILE A 80 18.02 5.77 -3.86
N ASP A 81 17.54 5.63 -5.09
CA ASP A 81 16.75 6.66 -5.73
C ASP A 81 15.37 6.80 -5.04
N MET A 82 15.03 8.03 -4.66
CA MET A 82 13.79 8.36 -3.95
C MET A 82 12.56 7.97 -4.78
N THR A 83 12.59 8.14 -6.12
CA THR A 83 11.44 7.80 -6.96
C THR A 83 11.20 6.29 -7.04
N THR A 84 12.29 5.52 -7.07
CA THR A 84 12.25 4.06 -7.01
C THR A 84 11.67 3.59 -5.68
N LEU A 85 12.11 4.17 -4.56
CA LEU A 85 11.61 3.80 -3.23
C LEU A 85 10.13 4.14 -3.02
N GLN A 86 9.69 5.31 -3.46
CA GLN A 86 8.27 5.68 -3.46
C GLN A 86 7.41 4.73 -4.30
N THR A 87 7.94 4.27 -5.43
CA THR A 87 7.27 3.27 -6.28
C THR A 87 7.14 1.93 -5.56
N GLN A 88 8.20 1.48 -4.88
CA GLN A 88 8.16 0.26 -4.06
C GLN A 88 7.15 0.36 -2.92
N ILE A 89 7.07 1.50 -2.23
CA ILE A 89 6.07 1.73 -1.17
C ILE A 89 4.65 1.67 -1.72
N LYS A 90 4.38 2.32 -2.87
CA LYS A 90 3.07 2.25 -3.54
C LYS A 90 2.69 0.83 -3.92
N GLU A 91 3.63 0.08 -4.49
CA GLU A 91 3.40 -1.32 -4.85
C GLU A 91 3.13 -2.18 -3.61
N HIS A 92 3.89 -1.99 -2.53
CA HIS A 92 3.70 -2.70 -1.27
C HIS A 92 2.35 -2.39 -0.62
N ASN A 93 1.91 -1.13 -0.64
CA ASN A 93 0.57 -0.75 -0.18
C ASN A 93 -0.55 -1.42 -0.98
N LYS A 94 -0.38 -1.60 -2.29
CA LYS A 94 -1.31 -2.39 -3.11
C LYS A 94 -1.38 -3.83 -2.63
N ARG A 95 -0.24 -4.44 -2.30
CA ARG A 95 -0.19 -5.82 -1.75
C ARG A 95 -0.88 -5.93 -0.39
N ILE A 96 -0.74 -4.93 0.48
CA ILE A 96 -1.47 -4.88 1.77
C ILE A 96 -2.99 -4.79 1.53
N LYS A 97 -3.42 -4.01 0.54
CA LYS A 97 -4.84 -3.96 0.17
C LYS A 97 -5.33 -5.33 -0.33
N ASP A 98 -4.58 -5.96 -1.25
CA ASP A 98 -4.91 -7.29 -1.75
C ASP A 98 -4.97 -8.33 -0.62
N TYR A 99 -4.07 -8.23 0.37
CA TYR A 99 -4.07 -9.05 1.58
C TYR A 99 -5.39 -8.90 2.36
N MET A 100 -5.83 -7.67 2.60
CA MET A 100 -7.09 -7.39 3.31
C MET A 100 -8.31 -7.94 2.55
N ASP A 101 -8.34 -7.78 1.23
CA ASP A 101 -9.40 -8.33 0.38
C ASP A 101 -9.42 -9.87 0.44
N ARG A 102 -8.26 -10.53 0.41
CA ARG A 102 -8.14 -12.00 0.54
C ARG A 102 -8.56 -12.48 1.93
N LYS A 103 -8.24 -11.74 2.98
CA LYS A 103 -8.68 -12.02 4.35
C LYS A 103 -10.21 -11.96 4.45
N ALA A 104 -10.84 -10.96 3.83
CA ALA A 104 -12.30 -10.87 3.75
C ALA A 104 -12.92 -12.05 2.98
N VAL A 105 -12.34 -12.44 1.84
CA VAL A 105 -12.79 -13.62 1.08
C VAL A 105 -12.71 -14.89 1.93
N ILE A 106 -11.61 -15.11 2.65
CA ILE A 106 -11.47 -16.29 3.52
C ILE A 106 -12.50 -16.31 4.65
N ASN A 107 -12.83 -15.16 5.23
CA ASN A 107 -13.90 -15.08 6.23
C ASN A 107 -15.26 -15.52 5.63
N VAL A 108 -15.55 -15.13 4.39
CA VAL A 108 -16.75 -15.59 3.69
C VAL A 108 -16.69 -17.10 3.46
N LEU A 109 -15.57 -17.64 2.95
CA LEU A 109 -15.42 -19.08 2.75
C LEU A 109 -15.57 -19.87 4.06
N LYS A 110 -15.03 -19.36 5.16
CA LYS A 110 -15.14 -19.97 6.49
C LYS A 110 -16.59 -20.00 6.96
N SER A 111 -17.35 -18.92 6.76
CA SER A 111 -18.78 -18.90 7.04
C SER A 111 -19.55 -19.92 6.21
N GLN A 112 -19.16 -20.11 4.94
CA GLN A 112 -19.82 -21.05 4.04
C GLN A 112 -19.54 -22.51 4.39
N VAL A 113 -18.33 -22.83 4.85
CA VAL A 113 -17.97 -24.19 5.26
C VAL A 113 -18.60 -24.55 6.61
N ASN A 114 -18.78 -23.56 7.49
CA ASN A 114 -19.45 -23.76 8.78
C ASN A 114 -20.99 -23.87 8.67
N ASP A 115 -21.55 -23.63 7.48
CA ASP A 115 -22.97 -23.81 7.20
C ASP A 115 -23.34 -25.31 7.27
N PRO A 116 -24.27 -25.71 8.17
CA PRO A 116 -24.70 -27.10 8.31
C PRO A 116 -25.27 -27.70 7.02
N ASN A 117 -25.82 -26.87 6.14
CA ASN A 117 -26.44 -27.31 4.88
C ASN A 117 -25.44 -27.46 3.73
N PHE A 118 -24.16 -27.16 3.97
CA PHE A 118 -23.12 -27.30 2.98
C PHE A 118 -22.54 -28.72 2.95
N SER A 119 -22.90 -29.48 1.91
CA SER A 119 -22.61 -30.91 1.77
C SER A 119 -21.12 -31.27 1.71
N GLN A 120 -20.26 -30.35 1.24
CA GLN A 120 -18.83 -30.59 1.05
C GLN A 120 -17.96 -29.98 2.15
N ASN A 121 -18.51 -29.67 3.33
CA ASN A 121 -17.76 -29.02 4.40
C ASN A 121 -16.47 -29.77 4.79
N LYS A 122 -16.49 -31.11 4.76
CA LYS A 122 -15.35 -31.97 5.15
C LYS A 122 -14.16 -31.83 4.21
N GLU A 123 -14.42 -31.58 2.92
CA GLU A 123 -13.36 -31.41 1.91
C GLU A 123 -12.76 -30.01 2.00
N PHE A 124 -13.59 -28.98 2.14
CA PHE A 124 -13.14 -27.60 2.06
C PHE A 124 -12.68 -26.99 3.38
N ALA A 125 -13.21 -27.42 4.52
CA ALA A 125 -12.79 -26.94 5.84
C ALA A 125 -11.28 -26.98 6.07
N PRO A 126 -10.57 -28.11 5.85
CA PRO A 126 -9.13 -28.14 6.04
C PRO A 126 -8.40 -27.17 5.11
N ILE A 127 -8.86 -27.02 3.87
CA ILE A 127 -8.25 -26.13 2.87
C ILE A 127 -8.42 -24.65 3.28
N VAL A 128 -9.64 -24.25 3.65
CA VAL A 128 -9.93 -22.87 4.07
C VAL A 128 -9.16 -22.52 5.35
N ASN A 129 -9.10 -23.43 6.33
CA ASN A 129 -8.34 -23.23 7.56
C ASN A 129 -6.83 -23.16 7.31
N ASP A 130 -6.30 -23.97 6.38
CA ASP A 130 -4.89 -23.89 5.96
C ASP A 130 -4.56 -22.55 5.30
N LEU A 131 -5.41 -22.08 4.39
CA LEU A 131 -5.26 -20.78 3.73
C LEU A 131 -5.36 -19.62 4.71
N GLU A 132 -6.29 -19.67 5.65
CA GLU A 132 -6.43 -18.66 6.72
C GLU A 132 -5.14 -18.57 7.54
N ARG A 133 -4.61 -19.71 8.00
CA ARG A 133 -3.38 -19.76 8.76
C ARG A 133 -2.20 -19.20 7.96
N LYS A 134 -2.07 -19.57 6.68
CA LYS A 134 -1.01 -19.05 5.80
C LYS A 134 -1.14 -17.54 5.57
N LEU A 135 -2.36 -17.03 5.41
CA LEU A 135 -2.59 -15.58 5.31
C LEU A 135 -2.24 -14.85 6.60
N LEU A 136 -2.67 -15.36 7.75
CA LEU A 136 -2.35 -14.74 9.04
C LEU A 136 -0.83 -14.67 9.28
N ALA A 137 -0.08 -15.67 8.82
CA ALA A 137 1.38 -15.66 8.90
C ALA A 137 2.05 -14.55 8.06
N LEU A 138 1.33 -13.93 7.10
CA LEU A 138 1.86 -12.83 6.30
C LEU A 138 1.67 -11.44 6.93
N ASP A 139 0.83 -11.30 7.95
CA ASP A 139 0.50 -9.99 8.53
C ASP A 139 1.75 -9.28 9.07
N GLU A 140 2.51 -9.97 9.92
CA GLU A 140 3.72 -9.43 10.51
C GLU A 140 4.82 -9.11 9.47
N PRO A 141 5.20 -10.03 8.56
CA PRO A 141 6.17 -9.71 7.50
C PRO A 141 5.77 -8.52 6.61
N LEU A 142 4.49 -8.38 6.28
CA LEU A 142 3.99 -7.27 5.46
C LEU A 142 4.12 -5.94 6.19
N ASN A 143 3.74 -5.89 7.46
CA ASN A 143 3.81 -4.68 8.28
C ASN A 143 5.27 -4.29 8.60
N GLN A 144 6.12 -5.28 8.88
CA GLN A 144 7.54 -5.06 9.10
C GLN A 144 8.21 -4.49 7.84
N LYS A 145 7.90 -5.05 6.66
CA LYS A 145 8.43 -4.54 5.39
C LYS A 145 7.96 -3.11 5.09
N LEU A 146 6.69 -2.79 5.36
CA LEU A 146 6.19 -1.41 5.21
C LEU A 146 6.96 -0.45 6.12
N THR A 147 7.14 -0.82 7.39
CA THR A 147 7.87 -0.02 8.38
C THR A 147 9.31 0.22 7.94
N ASN A 148 9.99 -0.83 7.45
CA ASN A 148 11.36 -0.72 6.93
C ASN A 148 11.44 0.22 5.72
N LEU A 149 10.52 0.09 4.75
CA LEU A 149 10.48 0.95 3.58
C LEU A 149 10.22 2.43 3.95
N GLN A 150 9.32 2.69 4.89
CA GLN A 150 9.03 4.05 5.38
C GLN A 150 10.22 4.66 6.14
N HIS A 151 10.91 3.85 6.94
CA HIS A 151 12.14 4.29 7.61
C HIS A 151 13.23 4.64 6.59
N LEU A 152 13.38 3.80 5.56
CA LEU A 152 14.30 4.03 4.47
C LEU A 152 13.94 5.31 3.70
N GLU A 153 12.66 5.53 3.40
CA GLU A 153 12.18 6.73 2.71
C GLU A 153 12.51 8.00 3.49
N THR A 154 12.23 7.97 4.79
CA THR A 154 12.55 9.08 5.70
C THR A 154 14.06 9.35 5.73
N SER A 155 14.88 8.30 5.77
CA SER A 155 16.34 8.40 5.79
C SER A 155 16.90 8.97 4.48
N THR A 156 16.44 8.45 3.34
CA THR A 156 16.82 8.94 2.00
C THR A 156 16.39 10.39 1.80
N GLN A 157 15.19 10.76 2.23
CA GLN A 157 14.70 12.15 2.17
C GLN A 157 15.61 13.10 2.98
N HIS A 158 15.99 12.72 4.20
CA HIS A 158 16.93 13.50 5.00
C HIS A 158 18.31 13.62 4.33
N PHE A 159 18.80 12.55 3.71
CA PHE A 159 20.09 12.57 3.00
C PHE A 159 20.07 13.50 1.77
N VAL A 160 18.98 13.49 1.00
CA VAL A 160 18.76 14.42 -0.12
C VAL A 160 18.76 15.87 0.38
N GLU A 161 18.04 16.15 1.46
CA GLU A 161 18.00 17.49 2.09
C GLU A 161 19.39 17.95 2.54
N LEU A 162 20.18 17.07 3.16
CA LEU A 162 21.56 17.36 3.55
C LEU A 162 22.47 17.61 2.34
N THR A 163 22.30 16.85 1.26
CA THR A 163 23.10 17.01 0.04
C THR A 163 22.84 18.36 -0.62
N VAL A 164 21.57 18.80 -0.63
CA VAL A 164 21.19 20.13 -1.14
C VAL A 164 21.80 21.25 -0.29
N GLU A 165 21.71 21.17 1.05
CA GLU A 165 22.32 22.19 1.92
C GLU A 165 23.86 22.15 1.84
N GLY A 166 24.47 20.97 1.76
CA GLY A 166 25.91 20.82 1.56
C GLY A 166 26.41 21.40 0.24
N ALA A 167 25.65 21.24 -0.85
CA ALA A 167 25.94 21.86 -2.13
C ALA A 167 25.87 23.40 -2.04
N TRP A 168 24.84 23.93 -1.39
CA TRP A 168 24.70 25.37 -1.17
C TRP A 168 25.86 25.95 -0.33
N ILE A 169 26.27 25.26 0.74
CA ILE A 169 27.42 25.67 1.57
C ILE A 169 28.69 25.73 0.71
N ARG A 170 28.98 24.70 -0.09
CA ARG A 170 30.14 24.69 -1.00
C ARG A 170 30.11 25.85 -1.99
N GLU A 171 28.96 26.09 -2.61
CA GLU A 171 28.78 27.20 -3.55
C GLU A 171 29.03 28.55 -2.87
N LYS A 172 28.48 28.77 -1.67
CA LYS A 172 28.64 30.01 -0.91
C LYS A 172 30.07 30.21 -0.41
N SER A 173 30.74 29.16 0.05
CA SER A 173 32.16 29.24 0.41
C SER A 173 33.01 29.68 -0.78
N GLN A 174 32.76 29.12 -1.97
CA GLN A 174 33.47 29.54 -3.18
C GLN A 174 33.20 31.00 -3.54
N GLN A 175 31.95 31.47 -3.40
CA GLN A 175 31.60 32.88 -3.62
C GLN A 175 32.37 33.79 -2.67
N VAL A 176 32.42 33.46 -1.36
CA VAL A 176 33.13 34.25 -0.35
C VAL A 176 34.65 34.25 -0.60
N GLU A 177 35.25 33.12 -0.95
CA GLU A 177 36.67 33.04 -1.32
C GLU A 177 37.00 33.85 -2.59
N ASN A 178 36.09 33.91 -3.55
CA ASN A 178 36.30 34.74 -4.74
C ASN A 178 36.21 36.24 -4.42
N LEU A 179 35.34 36.63 -3.48
CA LEU A 179 35.27 38.00 -2.99
C LEU A 179 36.55 38.39 -2.24
N SER A 180 37.14 37.50 -1.44
CA SER A 180 38.41 37.78 -0.76
C SER A 180 39.59 37.90 -1.72
N LYS A 181 39.60 37.15 -2.83
CA LYS A 181 40.60 37.33 -3.92
C LYS A 181 40.43 38.66 -4.66
N THR A 182 39.20 39.19 -4.74
CA THR A 182 38.95 40.53 -5.34
C THR A 182 39.54 41.67 -4.50
N LEU A 183 39.83 41.42 -3.21
CA LEU A 183 40.52 42.34 -2.31
C LEU A 183 42.04 42.40 -2.53
N GLU A 184 42.60 41.51 -3.35
CA GLU A 184 43.96 41.67 -3.89
C GLU A 184 43.92 42.81 -4.92
N LEU A 185 43.83 44.04 -4.39
CA LEU A 185 44.03 45.27 -5.14
C LEU A 185 45.44 45.18 -5.73
N ASP A 186 45.50 44.92 -7.04
CA ASP A 186 46.73 44.89 -7.81
C ASP A 186 47.66 46.04 -7.39
N PRO A 187 48.79 45.74 -6.72
CA PRO A 187 49.68 46.78 -6.22
C PRO A 187 50.32 47.60 -7.35
N GLN A 188 50.20 47.16 -8.61
CA GLN A 188 50.66 47.90 -9.79
C GLN A 188 49.62 48.90 -10.33
N LYS A 189 48.39 48.92 -9.81
CA LYS A 189 47.36 49.89 -10.19
C LYS A 189 47.24 50.98 -9.13
N ASP A 190 47.58 52.20 -9.50
CA ASP A 190 47.35 53.42 -8.71
C ASP A 190 45.86 53.75 -8.63
N TYR A 191 45.13 52.98 -7.81
CA TYR A 191 43.75 53.30 -7.49
C TYR A 191 43.68 54.55 -6.61
N GLN A 192 42.92 55.55 -7.05
CA GLN A 192 42.57 56.71 -6.22
C GLN A 192 41.82 56.25 -4.95
N ILE A 193 42.02 56.96 -3.84
CA ILE A 193 41.43 56.62 -2.52
C ILE A 193 39.91 56.41 -2.60
N GLY A 194 39.19 57.26 -3.35
CA GLY A 194 37.75 57.14 -3.54
C GLY A 194 37.32 55.83 -4.22
N GLN A 195 38.07 55.35 -5.21
CA GLN A 195 37.78 54.08 -5.89
C GLN A 195 38.00 52.89 -4.97
N ARG A 196 39.06 52.91 -4.14
CA ARG A 196 39.30 51.87 -3.12
C ARG A 196 38.16 51.80 -2.11
N LEU A 197 37.69 52.95 -1.62
CA LEU A 197 36.55 53.03 -0.70
C LEU A 197 35.25 52.48 -1.31
N MET A 198 34.99 52.75 -2.59
CA MET A 198 33.82 52.20 -3.29
C MET A 198 33.88 50.67 -3.41
N VAL A 199 35.06 50.10 -3.72
CA VAL A 199 35.26 48.64 -3.77
C VAL A 199 35.05 48.02 -2.40
N ILE A 200 35.63 48.61 -1.34
CA ILE A 200 35.45 48.15 0.05
C ILE A 200 33.97 48.15 0.44
N HIS A 201 33.26 49.26 0.25
CA HIS A 201 31.84 49.34 0.60
C HIS A 201 30.96 48.36 -0.18
N ARG A 202 31.29 48.09 -1.46
CA ARG A 202 30.59 47.08 -2.24
C ARG A 202 30.79 45.68 -1.64
N LEU A 203 32.03 45.34 -1.30
CA LEU A 203 32.37 44.06 -0.69
C LEU A 203 31.71 43.89 0.69
N GLU A 204 31.72 44.94 1.53
CA GLU A 204 31.03 44.94 2.82
C GLU A 204 29.53 44.63 2.67
N ARG A 205 28.86 45.23 1.68
CA ARG A 205 27.44 44.95 1.41
C ARG A 205 27.23 43.50 0.98
N GLN A 206 28.08 42.98 0.10
CA GLN A 206 28.00 41.58 -0.35
C GLN A 206 28.23 40.60 0.80
N LEU A 207 29.24 40.83 1.66
CA LEU A 207 29.50 40.00 2.83
C LEU A 207 28.35 40.05 3.85
N LYS A 208 27.79 41.24 4.12
CA LYS A 208 26.60 41.38 4.98
C LYS A 208 25.41 40.59 4.43
N SER A 209 25.20 40.60 3.11
CA SER A 209 24.17 39.78 2.45
C SER A 209 24.40 38.29 2.69
N HIS A 210 25.63 37.80 2.47
CA HIS A 210 25.96 36.38 2.70
C HIS A 210 25.78 35.96 4.17
N ILE A 211 26.12 36.82 5.13
CA ILE A 211 25.87 36.58 6.56
C ILE A 211 24.36 36.43 6.82
N LEU A 212 23.54 37.31 6.25
CA LEU A 212 22.09 37.24 6.41
C LEU A 212 21.52 35.94 5.81
N GLU A 213 21.94 35.57 4.60
CA GLU A 213 21.54 34.32 3.94
C GLU A 213 21.91 33.09 4.78
N ALA A 214 23.14 33.05 5.32
CA ALA A 214 23.60 31.96 6.17
C ALA A 214 22.81 31.87 7.48
N ASN A 215 22.53 33.00 8.12
CA ASN A 215 21.72 33.05 9.33
C ASN A 215 20.27 32.60 9.07
N ASN A 216 19.70 32.95 7.91
CA ASN A 216 18.35 32.52 7.53
C ASN A 216 18.26 31.00 7.31
N ARG A 217 19.31 30.36 6.81
CA ARG A 217 19.34 28.89 6.60
C ARG A 217 19.74 28.09 7.84
N ARG A 218 20.41 28.71 8.82
CA ARG A 218 20.88 28.06 10.05
C ARG A 218 19.81 27.22 10.77
N PRO A 219 18.55 27.67 10.96
CA PRO A 219 17.51 26.87 11.61
C PRO A 219 17.22 25.56 10.87
N ARG A 220 17.18 25.60 9.53
CA ARG A 220 16.95 24.43 8.69
C ARG A 220 18.08 23.42 8.82
N VAL A 221 19.33 23.86 8.69
CA VAL A 221 20.51 22.99 8.85
C VAL A 221 20.53 22.36 10.24
N LYS A 222 20.27 23.13 11.30
CA LYS A 222 20.18 22.63 12.68
C LYS A 222 19.09 21.56 12.84
N ALA A 223 17.93 21.76 12.20
CA ALA A 223 16.85 20.77 12.22
C ALA A 223 17.24 19.47 11.50
N LEU A 224 17.90 19.56 10.34
CA LEU A 224 18.38 18.39 9.59
C LEU A 224 19.41 17.58 10.38
N CYS A 225 20.39 18.24 11.00
CA CYS A 225 21.40 17.58 11.82
C CYS A 225 20.76 16.83 13.00
N LYS A 226 19.78 17.43 13.70
CA LYS A 226 19.07 16.76 14.79
C LYS A 226 18.33 15.51 14.33
N LYS A 227 17.64 15.58 13.17
CA LYS A 227 16.89 14.46 12.61
C LYS A 227 17.80 13.29 12.26
N VAL A 228 18.96 13.55 11.65
CA VAL A 228 19.90 12.49 11.28
C VAL A 228 20.62 11.87 12.49
N ILE A 229 20.96 12.66 13.52
CA ILE A 229 21.54 12.14 14.77
C ILE A 229 20.57 11.18 15.49
N PHE A 230 19.26 11.48 15.47
CA PHE A 230 18.24 10.58 15.99
C PHE A 230 18.10 9.30 15.15
N CYS A 231 18.23 9.42 13.82
CA CYS A 231 18.16 8.26 12.91
C CYS A 231 19.43 7.39 12.90
N SER A 232 20.61 7.90 13.29
CA SER A 232 21.88 7.17 13.26
C SER A 232 22.15 6.33 14.51
N GLY A 233 21.28 6.33 15.52
CA GLY A 233 21.34 5.45 16.69
C GLY A 233 22.59 5.55 17.57
N LYS A 234 23.57 6.41 17.25
CA LYS A 234 24.81 6.58 18.01
C LYS A 234 25.37 8.00 17.88
N ASN A 235 25.78 8.52 19.05
CA ASN A 235 26.61 9.70 19.33
C ASN A 235 25.95 11.08 19.38
N GLU A 236 25.28 11.35 20.51
CA GLU A 236 24.78 12.66 20.95
C GLU A 236 25.86 13.68 21.40
N ARG A 237 27.17 13.44 21.25
CA ARG A 237 28.19 14.24 21.97
C ARG A 237 28.98 15.31 21.21
N LEU A 238 28.73 15.60 19.93
CA LEU A 238 29.68 16.45 19.17
C LEU A 238 29.17 17.71 18.48
N TYR A 239 27.88 18.07 18.53
CA TYR A 239 27.38 19.20 17.72
C TYR A 239 26.45 20.20 18.41
N LEU A 240 26.55 20.33 19.74
CA LEU A 240 25.83 21.36 20.50
C LEU A 240 26.79 22.24 21.33
N GLN A 241 27.74 22.87 20.66
CA GLN A 241 28.34 24.14 21.09
C GLN A 241 28.17 25.17 19.98
#